data_AF-A0A7W7DE23-F1
#
_entry.id   AF-A0A7W7DE23-F1
#
_cell.length_a   1.000
_cell.length_b   1.000
_cell.length_c   1.000
_cell.angle_alpha   90.00
_cell.angle_beta   90.00
_cell.angle_gamma   90.00
#
_symmetry.space_group_name_H-M   'P 1'
#
loop_
_entity.id
_entity.type
_entity.pdbx_description
1 polymer ?
#
loop_
_entity_poly.entity_id
_entity_poly.type
_entity_poly.pdbx_seq_one_letter_code
_entity_poly.pdbx_strand_id
1 'polypeptide(L)'
;MPERHHAELPAHRGRQRPLSEADRTRFLDTASKAWQDLDPGEYPFVRAIAEQMRGHDDREQFLAGIDLVLTGITARHPSSEAAVDQTLHDPR
;
A
#
# COMPACT_ATOMS: atom_id res chain seq x y z
N MET A 1 -3.51 48.00 -18.46
CA MET A 1 -2.51 46.94 -18.26
C MET A 1 -2.72 46.37 -16.86
N PRO A 2 -3.22 45.14 -16.66
CA PRO A 2 -3.24 44.55 -15.32
C PRO A 2 -1.90 43.86 -15.03
N GLU A 3 -1.36 44.14 -13.84
CA GLU A 3 -0.14 43.56 -13.31
C GLU A 3 -0.30 42.07 -13.03
N ARG A 4 0.71 41.28 -13.43
CA ARG A 4 0.78 39.85 -13.12
C ARG A 4 1.33 39.67 -11.71
N HIS A 5 0.47 39.37 -10.74
CA HIS A 5 0.93 38.86 -9.45
C HIS A 5 1.54 37.48 -9.65
N HIS A 6 2.86 37.40 -9.50
CA HIS A 6 3.58 36.15 -9.36
C HIS A 6 3.07 35.45 -8.09
N ALA A 7 2.29 34.39 -8.26
CA ALA A 7 1.95 33.49 -7.17
C ALA A 7 3.23 32.74 -6.76
N GLU A 8 3.83 33.14 -5.64
CA GLU A 8 4.73 32.26 -4.89
C GLU A 8 3.94 31.02 -4.47
N LEU A 9 4.32 29.86 -5.02
CA LEU A 9 3.83 28.56 -4.57
C LEU A 9 4.53 28.24 -3.23
N PRO A 10 3.81 28.10 -2.10
CA PRO A 10 4.43 27.69 -0.86
C PRO A 10 4.99 26.28 -0.99
N ALA A 11 6.25 26.12 -0.61
CA ALA A 11 6.92 24.83 -0.56
C ALA A 11 6.16 23.87 0.37
N HIS A 12 5.60 22.79 -0.20
CA HIS A 12 5.03 21.65 0.53
C HIS A 12 6.12 20.81 1.20
N ARG A 13 6.90 21.41 2.11
CA ARG A 13 7.76 20.66 3.04
C ARG A 13 7.28 20.88 4.45
N GLY A 14 6.05 20.41 4.71
CA GLY A 14 5.64 20.13 6.08
C GLY A 14 6.49 18.99 6.60
N ARG A 15 7.37 19.27 7.58
CA ARG A 15 7.94 18.22 8.43
C ARG A 15 6.77 17.53 9.14
N GLN A 16 6.29 16.42 8.61
CA GLN A 16 5.42 15.52 9.38
C GLN A 16 6.29 14.99 10.51
N ARG A 17 6.00 15.38 11.75
CA ARG A 17 6.58 14.71 12.92
C ARG A 17 6.14 13.25 12.83
N PRO A 18 7.07 12.28 12.91
CA PRO A 18 6.67 10.88 13.00
C PRO A 18 5.76 10.75 14.22
N LEU A 19 4.61 10.12 14.03
CA LEU A 19 3.72 9.76 15.13
C LEU A 19 4.51 8.88 16.10
N SER A 20 4.26 9.05 17.41
CA SER A 20 4.77 8.08 18.36
C SER A 20 4.06 6.74 18.15
N GLU A 21 4.66 5.63 18.60
CA GLU A 21 4.01 4.31 18.49
C GLU A 21 2.67 4.27 19.22
N ALA A 22 2.53 5.01 20.32
CA ALA A 22 1.28 5.13 21.05
C ALA A 22 0.20 5.89 20.25
N ASP A 23 0.58 6.99 19.61
CA ASP A 23 -0.36 7.75 18.75
C ASP A 23 -0.80 6.91 17.55
N ARG A 24 0.14 6.17 16.97
CA ARG A 24 -0.11 5.24 15.87
C ARG A 24 -1.06 4.11 16.29
N THR A 25 -0.80 3.44 17.40
CA THR A 25 -1.66 2.37 17.95
C THR A 25 -3.07 2.89 18.19
N ARG A 26 -3.21 4.08 18.78
CA ARG A 26 -4.51 4.71 19.02
C ARG A 26 -5.26 5.03 17.73
N PHE A 27 -4.54 5.49 16.70
CA PHE A 27 -5.11 5.74 15.39
C PHE A 27 -5.67 4.46 14.76
N LEU A 28 -4.89 3.38 14.76
CA LEU A 28 -5.31 2.09 14.19
C LEU A 28 -6.50 1.47 14.94
N ASP A 29 -6.55 1.60 16.28
CA ASP A 29 -7.71 1.18 17.07
C ASP A 29 -8.96 2.00 16.74
N THR A 30 -8.81 3.31 16.57
CA THR A 30 -9.93 4.19 16.17
C THR A 30 -10.43 3.86 14.77
N ALA A 31 -9.53 3.61 13.82
CA ALA A 31 -9.89 3.20 12.46
C ALA A 31 -10.61 1.84 12.44
N SER A 32 -10.12 0.87 13.21
CA SER A 32 -10.75 -0.45 13.37
C SER A 32 -12.19 -0.34 13.87
N LYS A 33 -12.42 0.46 14.92
CA LYS A 33 -13.77 0.72 15.46
C LYS A 33 -14.68 1.37 14.43
N ALA A 34 -14.19 2.41 13.74
CA ALA A 34 -14.96 3.07 12.69
C ALA A 34 -15.39 2.10 11.58
N TRP A 35 -14.54 1.11 11.22
CA TRP A 35 -14.88 0.08 10.24
C TRP A 35 -15.86 -0.96 10.77
N GLN A 36 -15.81 -1.28 12.06
CA GLN A 36 -16.80 -2.16 12.71
C GLN A 36 -18.20 -1.53 12.74
N ASP A 37 -18.27 -0.21 12.86
CA ASP A 37 -19.51 0.56 12.92
C ASP A 37 -20.20 0.76 11.55
N LEU A 38 -19.54 0.40 10.44
CA LEU A 38 -20.14 0.45 9.11
C LEU A 38 -21.33 -0.51 8.98
N ASP A 39 -22.27 -0.21 8.08
CA ASP A 39 -23.38 -1.12 7.81
C ASP A 39 -22.86 -2.47 7.26
N PRO A 40 -23.28 -3.62 7.82
CA PRO A 40 -22.78 -4.92 7.38
C PRO A 40 -23.32 -5.40 6.04
N GLY A 41 -24.49 -4.90 5.61
CA GLY A 41 -25.08 -5.20 4.32
C GLY A 41 -24.39 -4.44 3.18
N GLU A 42 -23.98 -3.20 3.45
CA GLU A 42 -23.28 -2.36 2.47
C GLU A 42 -21.77 -2.60 2.44
N TYR A 43 -21.13 -2.89 3.59
CA TYR A 43 -19.68 -3.04 3.71
C TYR A 43 -19.24 -4.40 4.27
N PRO A 44 -19.71 -5.54 3.73
CA PRO A 44 -19.45 -6.86 4.31
C PRO A 44 -17.96 -7.21 4.37
N PHE A 45 -17.19 -6.85 3.34
CA PHE A 45 -15.75 -7.11 3.29
C PHE A 45 -14.97 -6.28 4.32
N VAL A 46 -15.21 -4.97 4.36
CA VAL A 46 -14.51 -4.06 5.28
C VAL A 46 -14.76 -4.46 6.73
N ARG A 47 -16.02 -4.82 7.03
CA ARG A 47 -16.43 -5.38 8.32
C ARG A 47 -15.68 -6.67 8.67
N ALA A 48 -15.51 -7.58 7.71
CA ALA A 48 -14.83 -8.86 7.93
C ALA A 48 -13.34 -8.69 8.26
N ILE A 49 -12.70 -7.64 7.76
CA ILE A 49 -11.26 -7.36 8.01
C ILE A 49 -11.03 -6.29 9.08
N ALA A 50 -12.08 -5.71 9.67
CA ALA A 50 -11.97 -4.54 10.53
C ALA A 50 -11.04 -4.75 11.74
N GLU A 51 -11.03 -5.95 12.32
CA GLU A 51 -10.14 -6.28 13.44
C GLU A 51 -8.66 -6.33 13.05
N GLN A 52 -8.35 -6.69 11.80
CA GLN A 52 -6.97 -6.79 11.29
C GLN A 52 -6.28 -5.42 11.29
N MET A 53 -7.03 -4.33 11.16
CA MET A 53 -6.51 -2.97 11.18
C MET A 53 -5.73 -2.64 12.47
N ARG A 54 -6.11 -3.22 13.62
CA ARG A 54 -5.39 -2.99 14.89
C ARG A 54 -3.98 -3.55 14.90
N GLY A 55 -3.76 -4.66 14.19
CA GLY A 55 -2.47 -5.34 14.09
C GLY A 55 -1.68 -4.93 12.84
N HIS A 56 -2.12 -3.88 12.12
CA HIS A 56 -1.44 -3.43 10.92
C HIS A 56 -0.03 -2.96 11.26
N ASP A 57 0.99 -3.52 10.61
CA ASP A 57 2.35 -2.99 10.58
C ASP A 57 2.57 -2.30 9.23
N ASP A 58 2.86 -1.00 9.25
CA ASP A 58 2.91 -0.21 8.02
C ASP A 58 4.09 -0.60 7.14
N ARG A 59 5.20 -1.04 7.74
CA ARG A 59 6.41 -1.44 7.02
C ARG A 59 6.21 -2.81 6.38
N GLU A 60 5.67 -3.77 7.13
CA GLU A 60 5.37 -5.10 6.59
C GLU A 60 4.38 -4.99 5.42
N GLN A 61 3.34 -4.17 5.55
CA GLN A 61 2.32 -4.03 4.50
C GLN A 61 2.82 -3.25 3.28
N PHE A 62 3.73 -2.29 3.47
CA PHE A 62 4.42 -1.65 2.35
C PHE A 62 5.28 -2.64 1.56
N LEU A 63 6.03 -3.50 2.25
CA LEU A 63 6.85 -4.53 1.61
C LEU A 63 5.98 -5.57 0.89
N ALA A 64 4.91 -6.05 1.53
CA ALA A 64 3.96 -6.96 0.91
C ALA A 64 3.33 -6.36 -0.37
N GLY A 65 3.04 -5.06 -0.37
CA GLY A 65 2.58 -4.34 -1.55
C GLY A 65 3.59 -4.30 -2.69
N ILE A 66 4.87 -4.08 -2.38
CA ILE A 66 5.96 -4.14 -3.38
C ILE A 66 6.06 -5.56 -3.96
N ASP A 67 6.05 -6.58 -3.10
CA ASP A 67 6.13 -7.98 -3.53
C ASP A 67 4.96 -8.36 -4.46
N LEU A 68 3.75 -7.90 -4.15
CA LEU A 68 2.57 -8.11 -5.01
C LEU A 68 2.77 -7.50 -6.40
N VAL A 69 3.29 -6.27 -6.47
CA VAL A 69 3.56 -5.58 -7.75
C VAL A 69 4.64 -6.29 -8.54
N LEU A 70 5.76 -6.63 -7.91
CA LEU A 70 6.86 -7.34 -8.56
C LEU A 70 6.43 -8.71 -9.09
N THR A 71 5.65 -9.45 -8.29
CA THR A 71 5.08 -10.75 -8.70
C THR A 71 4.23 -10.61 -9.97
N GLY A 72 3.39 -9.58 -10.05
CA GLY A 72 2.60 -9.30 -11.24
C GLY A 72 3.44 -8.97 -12.48
N ILE A 73 4.55 -8.23 -12.31
CA ILE A 73 5.49 -7.92 -13.39
C ILE A 73 6.17 -9.19 -13.89
N THR A 74 6.72 -10.02 -12.99
CA THR A 74 7.42 -11.26 -13.36
C THR A 74 6.50 -12.29 -13.99
N ALA A 75 5.22 -12.33 -13.61
CA ALA A 75 4.23 -13.21 -14.24
C ALA A 75 3.94 -12.83 -15.71
N ARG A 76 4.06 -11.55 -16.06
CA ARG A 76 3.83 -11.04 -17.43
C ARG A 76 5.09 -10.98 -18.28
N HIS A 77 6.24 -10.85 -17.62
CA HIS A 77 7.55 -10.85 -18.22
C HIS A 77 8.38 -11.93 -17.53
N PRO A 78 8.10 -13.21 -17.81
CA PRO A 78 8.94 -14.28 -17.29
C PRO A 78 10.37 -13.95 -17.71
N SER A 79 11.28 -13.90 -16.73
CA SER A 79 12.69 -13.66 -16.97
C SER A 79 13.15 -14.59 -18.10
N SER A 80 13.91 -14.04 -19.06
CA SER A 80 14.47 -14.84 -20.16
C SER A 80 15.29 -16.04 -19.67
N GLU A 81 15.69 -16.08 -18.39
CA GLU A 81 16.31 -17.23 -17.72
C GLU A 81 15.45 -18.51 -17.75
N ALA A 82 14.12 -18.40 -17.67
CA ALA A 82 13.24 -19.57 -17.77
C ALA A 82 13.16 -20.14 -19.20
N ALA A 83 13.46 -19.32 -20.22
CA ALA A 83 13.50 -19.75 -21.61
C ALA A 83 14.81 -20.49 -21.97
N VAL A 84 15.90 -20.24 -21.23
CA VAL A 84 17.20 -20.90 -21.48
C VAL A 84 17.20 -22.35 -20.99
N ASP A 85 16.53 -22.63 -19.86
CA ASP A 85 16.43 -23.98 -19.29
C ASP A 85 15.55 -24.91 -20.17
N GLN A 86 14.57 -24.35 -20.87
CA GLN A 86 13.67 -25.11 -21.75
C GLN A 86 14.30 -25.48 -23.10
N THR A 87 15.45 -24.89 -23.46
CA THR A 87 16.17 -25.16 -24.72
C THR A 87 17.22 -26.27 -24.56
N LEU A 88 17.55 -26.68 -23.32
CA LEU A 88 18.61 -27.69 -23.07
C LEU A 88 18.08 -29.13 -22.98
N HIS A 89 16.77 -29.35 -22.84
CA HIS A 89 16.18 -30.69 -22.71
C HIS A 89 15.53 -31.21 -24.02
N ASP A 90 16.32 -31.26 -25.10
CA ASP A 90 16.01 -32.06 -26.28
C ASP A 90 17.07 -33.17 -26.46
N PRO A 91 16.83 -34.39 -25.97
CA PRO A 91 17.57 -35.56 -26.41
C PRO A 91 16.86 -36.17 -27.62
N ARG A 92 17.55 -36.09 -28.77
CA ARG A 92 17.23 -36.74 -30.05
C ARG A 92 16.72 -38.18 -29.92
#